data_AF-B3PMX5-F1
#
_entry.id   AF-B3PMX5-F1
#
_cell.length_a   1.000
_cell.length_b   1.000
_cell.length_c   1.000
_cell.angle_alpha   90.00
_cell.angle_beta   90.00
_cell.angle_gamma   90.00
#
_symmetry.space_group_name_H-M   'P 1'
#
loop_
_entity.id
_entity.type
_entity.pdbx_description
1 polymer ?
#
loop_
_entity_poly.entity_id
_entity_poly.type
_entity_poly.pdbx_seq_one_letter_code
_entity_poly.pdbx_strand_id
1 'polypeptide(L)'
;MRRKKITLITSVLATTSLPLLAAACQDPKKEFNDVFNKLTLNVKNKNDLTVDQVNEKNIDISNFDKNKYEIKINSLEKKETSIEVSLTITKKETGESASFKTTINGFKAKDGSKPKPNNGGQSDKPGERKPLDQDKHEQLLNVLGLDKTKTISENKNKFASIKSDNFELTKVAIQNYDDSKGVGLILVKGKYENKEFAETEVELNGFAKVLSENYDSVNIELRKDLMITNNKKIEDLTALEPNELVKYLKITLIKSGVATEFIPSSNYEMKLLTLNKSGNSYQANMTLAAKIKIFKNGNEQIEEKQLISQARIAIRNTEISNEDILNSFLAKIKQKSIEQDRYASSYIADFNKNIPFIHHLLELEDKYEKHFGSDKPIKMSVINASANDIQGKIYLSYKLESEDEVNNKTYSSKPVTTVIEGFAKVNESELKKIGVGHKTEKWKSDNLKQELKELFTQNGQNTNFEITKDSSGLNKLKKIFASQEWIAIKNKDDSAETKFENVYWSILYNGVDFSQVYDSDNFMLKENTHSKYQIKSLRLSPTRFYNFSIKDKRLTCKFEFKMSIEISAADGEQSTNTNIVETTISHTISYSF
;
A
#
# COMPACT_ATOMS: atom_id res chain seq x y z
N MET A 1 -48.77 -51.94 21.63
CA MET A 1 -48.93 -51.03 20.48
C MET A 1 -47.61 -50.91 19.74
N ARG A 2 -47.63 -51.18 18.43
CA ARG A 2 -46.46 -51.35 17.55
C ARG A 2 -45.70 -50.04 17.36
N ARG A 3 -44.41 -50.00 17.73
CA ARG A 3 -43.47 -48.96 17.28
C ARG A 3 -42.94 -49.35 15.90
N LYS A 4 -43.29 -48.57 14.88
CA LYS A 4 -42.75 -48.69 13.52
C LYS A 4 -41.27 -48.27 13.53
N LYS A 5 -40.38 -49.20 13.15
CA LYS A 5 -39.04 -48.90 12.65
C LYS A 5 -39.21 -48.36 11.22
N ILE A 6 -38.73 -47.15 10.96
CA ILE A 6 -38.50 -46.66 9.60
C ILE A 6 -37.02 -46.87 9.31
N THR A 7 -36.76 -47.80 8.39
CA THR A 7 -35.46 -48.08 7.80
C THR A 7 -35.19 -46.99 6.76
N LEU A 8 -34.16 -46.17 6.95
CA LEU A 8 -33.68 -45.27 5.92
C LEU A 8 -32.76 -46.08 4.99
N ILE A 9 -33.22 -46.31 3.76
CA ILE A 9 -32.44 -46.94 2.70
C ILE A 9 -31.45 -45.89 2.18
N THR A 10 -30.17 -46.17 2.35
CA THR A 10 -29.05 -45.49 1.71
C THR A 10 -29.04 -45.80 0.22
N SER A 11 -29.34 -44.83 -0.64
CA SER A 11 -28.91 -44.80 -2.04
C SER A 11 -27.77 -43.80 -2.19
N VAL A 12 -26.56 -44.32 -2.31
CA VAL A 12 -25.35 -43.59 -2.70
C VAL A 12 -25.43 -43.36 -4.20
N LEU A 13 -25.78 -42.14 -4.62
CA LEU A 13 -25.36 -41.62 -5.93
C LEU A 13 -24.14 -40.74 -5.69
N ALA A 14 -22.97 -41.28 -6.00
CA ALA A 14 -21.74 -40.52 -6.07
C ALA A 14 -21.82 -39.55 -7.26
N THR A 15 -22.04 -38.27 -6.96
CA THR A 15 -21.65 -37.17 -7.85
C THR A 15 -20.74 -36.25 -7.03
N THR A 16 -19.48 -36.25 -7.43
CA THR A 16 -18.41 -35.44 -6.86
C THR A 16 -18.65 -33.97 -7.22
N SER A 17 -19.17 -33.18 -6.28
CA SER A 17 -19.10 -31.72 -6.36
C SER A 17 -17.81 -31.24 -5.69
N LEU A 18 -16.80 -31.00 -6.52
CA LEU A 18 -15.66 -30.16 -6.16
C LEU A 18 -16.17 -28.76 -5.76
N PRO A 19 -15.63 -28.15 -4.70
CA PRO A 19 -15.89 -26.74 -4.43
C PRO A 19 -15.26 -25.91 -5.55
N LEU A 20 -16.10 -25.23 -6.32
CA LEU A 20 -15.72 -24.15 -7.21
C LEU A 20 -15.15 -23.01 -6.34
N LEU A 21 -13.83 -23.07 -6.11
CA LEU A 21 -13.03 -21.90 -5.85
C LEU A 21 -13.16 -21.00 -7.08
N ALA A 22 -13.99 -19.97 -6.99
CA ALA A 22 -13.91 -18.82 -7.85
C ALA A 22 -12.62 -18.06 -7.52
N ALA A 23 -11.49 -18.62 -7.95
CA ALA A 23 -10.32 -17.81 -8.25
C ALA A 23 -10.76 -16.83 -9.33
N ALA A 24 -10.53 -15.54 -9.09
CA ALA A 24 -10.71 -14.52 -10.10
C ALA A 24 -9.99 -14.95 -11.38
N CYS A 25 -10.74 -15.31 -12.42
CA CYS A 25 -10.23 -15.45 -13.77
C CYS A 25 -9.74 -14.07 -14.22
N GLN A 26 -8.51 -13.71 -13.84
CA GLN A 26 -7.70 -12.84 -14.66
C GLN A 26 -7.47 -13.62 -15.94
N ASP A 27 -8.04 -13.13 -17.03
CA ASP A 27 -7.89 -13.67 -18.38
C ASP A 27 -6.40 -14.03 -18.61
N PRO A 28 -6.02 -15.32 -18.67
CA PRO A 28 -4.60 -15.72 -18.68
C PRO A 28 -3.84 -15.11 -19.86
N LYS A 29 -4.55 -14.75 -20.94
CA LYS A 29 -4.00 -14.00 -22.07
C LYS A 29 -3.47 -12.61 -21.68
N LYS A 30 -4.05 -11.94 -20.69
CA LYS A 30 -3.61 -10.61 -20.25
C LYS A 30 -2.24 -10.67 -19.59
N GLU A 31 -2.00 -11.66 -18.73
CA GLU A 31 -0.70 -11.86 -18.07
C GLU A 31 0.41 -12.14 -19.10
N PHE A 32 0.19 -13.07 -20.04
CA PHE A 32 1.18 -13.35 -21.08
C PHE A 32 1.41 -12.16 -22.03
N ASN A 33 0.37 -11.39 -22.35
CA ASN A 33 0.50 -10.15 -23.13
C ASN A 33 1.36 -9.11 -22.40
N ASP A 34 1.18 -8.95 -21.09
CA ASP A 34 1.96 -8.01 -20.28
C ASP A 34 3.43 -8.41 -20.19
N VAL A 35 3.73 -9.71 -20.14
CA VAL A 35 5.11 -10.22 -20.20
C VAL A 35 5.69 -10.01 -21.60
N PHE A 36 4.95 -10.35 -22.66
CA PHE A 36 5.40 -10.16 -24.05
C PHE A 36 5.68 -8.70 -24.38
N ASN A 37 4.84 -7.77 -23.93
CA ASN A 37 5.01 -6.33 -24.16
C ASN A 37 6.25 -5.73 -23.47
N LYS A 38 6.80 -6.40 -22.45
CA LYS A 38 8.05 -5.99 -21.76
C LYS A 38 9.29 -6.65 -22.36
N LEU A 39 9.11 -7.75 -23.08
CA LEU A 39 10.18 -8.61 -23.56
C LEU A 39 10.97 -7.92 -24.68
N THR A 40 12.29 -7.92 -24.57
CA THR A 40 13.19 -7.29 -25.55
C THR A 40 14.02 -8.36 -26.25
N LEU A 41 13.93 -8.42 -27.59
CA LEU A 41 14.75 -9.29 -28.44
C LEU A 41 15.78 -8.45 -29.20
N ASN A 42 17.05 -8.84 -29.14
CA ASN A 42 18.10 -8.14 -29.84
C ASN A 42 19.11 -9.09 -30.49
N VAL A 43 19.79 -8.64 -31.54
CA VAL A 43 20.91 -9.33 -32.17
C VAL A 43 22.10 -8.38 -32.15
N LYS A 44 23.20 -8.81 -31.53
CA LYS A 44 24.42 -8.01 -31.45
C LYS A 44 24.98 -7.75 -32.85
N ASN A 45 25.35 -6.49 -33.12
CA ASN A 45 25.87 -6.03 -34.42
C ASN A 45 24.94 -6.34 -35.62
N LYS A 46 23.61 -6.36 -35.41
CA LYS A 46 22.64 -6.67 -36.47
C LYS A 46 22.79 -5.84 -37.74
N ASN A 47 23.27 -4.60 -37.64
CA ASN A 47 23.48 -3.70 -38.78
C ASN A 47 24.63 -4.14 -39.71
N ASP A 48 25.54 -4.98 -39.22
CA ASP A 48 26.64 -5.55 -40.00
C ASP A 48 26.32 -6.96 -40.53
N LEU A 49 25.22 -7.55 -40.07
CA LEU A 49 24.79 -8.90 -40.40
C LEU A 49 23.66 -8.87 -41.43
N THR A 50 23.72 -9.74 -42.43
CA THR A 50 22.53 -10.06 -43.22
C THR A 50 21.62 -10.98 -42.41
N VAL A 51 20.32 -10.96 -42.70
CA VAL A 51 19.34 -11.84 -42.01
C VAL A 51 19.72 -13.32 -42.05
N ASP A 52 20.46 -13.76 -43.07
CA ASP A 52 20.88 -15.15 -43.23
C ASP A 52 21.91 -15.57 -42.18
N GLN A 53 22.70 -14.63 -41.66
CA GLN A 53 23.75 -14.86 -40.66
C GLN A 53 23.20 -15.02 -39.24
N VAL A 54 21.90 -14.81 -39.04
CA VAL A 54 21.25 -14.89 -37.72
C VAL A 54 20.54 -16.24 -37.55
N ASN A 55 20.76 -16.87 -36.41
CA ASN A 55 19.98 -18.01 -35.92
C ASN A 55 19.43 -17.71 -34.52
N GLU A 56 18.67 -18.65 -33.94
CA GLU A 56 18.00 -18.47 -32.65
C GLU A 56 18.97 -18.15 -31.50
N LYS A 57 20.21 -18.67 -31.54
CA LYS A 57 21.24 -18.42 -30.53
C LYS A 57 21.85 -17.03 -30.62
N ASN A 58 21.68 -16.35 -31.76
CA ASN A 58 22.14 -14.97 -31.94
C ASN A 58 21.15 -13.94 -31.40
N ILE A 59 19.97 -14.37 -30.95
CA ILE A 59 18.91 -13.50 -30.43
C ILE A 59 18.96 -13.53 -28.90
N ASP A 60 19.40 -12.42 -28.33
CA ASP A 60 19.37 -12.20 -26.90
C ASP A 60 17.97 -11.78 -26.46
N ILE A 61 17.43 -12.47 -25.46
CA ILE A 61 16.12 -12.21 -24.87
C ILE A 61 16.29 -11.63 -23.46
N SER A 62 15.69 -10.48 -23.20
CA SER A 62 15.82 -9.75 -21.94
C SER A 62 14.50 -9.10 -21.49
N ASN A 63 14.51 -8.48 -20.30
CA ASN A 63 13.38 -7.78 -19.68
C ASN A 63 12.15 -8.66 -19.33
N PHE A 64 12.41 -9.85 -18.78
CA PHE A 64 11.40 -10.73 -18.18
C PHE A 64 11.89 -11.34 -16.87
N ASP A 65 10.96 -11.78 -16.01
CA ASP A 65 11.28 -12.49 -14.77
C ASP A 65 11.70 -13.93 -15.10
N LYS A 66 13.02 -14.16 -15.16
CA LYS A 66 13.62 -15.48 -15.46
C LYS A 66 13.30 -16.55 -14.42
N ASN A 67 12.87 -16.17 -13.21
CA ASN A 67 12.47 -17.12 -12.17
C ASN A 67 11.03 -17.61 -12.38
N LYS A 68 10.17 -16.79 -12.99
CA LYS A 68 8.75 -17.11 -13.23
C LYS A 68 8.46 -17.66 -14.62
N TYR A 69 9.17 -17.19 -15.64
CA TYR A 69 8.89 -17.54 -17.03
C TYR A 69 10.11 -18.12 -17.74
N GLU A 70 9.84 -18.97 -18.74
CA GLU A 70 10.79 -19.50 -19.70
C GLU A 70 10.37 -19.05 -21.11
N ILE A 71 11.32 -18.58 -21.92
CA ILE A 71 11.06 -18.08 -23.27
C ILE A 71 11.81 -18.96 -24.25
N LYS A 72 11.09 -19.46 -25.25
CA LYS A 72 11.66 -20.28 -26.33
C LYS A 72 11.37 -19.64 -27.68
N ILE A 73 12.40 -19.50 -28.51
CA ILE A 73 12.21 -19.14 -29.93
C ILE A 73 11.79 -20.41 -30.67
N ASN A 74 10.70 -20.32 -31.41
CA ASN A 74 10.12 -21.45 -32.16
C ASN A 74 10.57 -21.45 -33.61
N SER A 75 10.66 -20.27 -34.23
CA SER A 75 11.07 -20.12 -35.62
C SER A 75 11.47 -18.68 -35.95
N LEU A 76 12.24 -18.54 -37.02
CA LEU A 76 12.69 -17.27 -37.60
C LEU A 76 12.31 -17.22 -39.08
N GLU A 77 11.53 -16.22 -39.46
CA GLU A 77 11.21 -15.93 -40.86
C GLU A 77 12.05 -14.72 -41.32
N LYS A 78 12.98 -14.97 -42.24
CA LYS A 78 13.98 -14.00 -42.69
C LYS A 78 13.46 -13.22 -43.89
N LYS A 79 13.28 -11.90 -43.73
CA LYS A 79 12.93 -10.95 -44.79
C LYS A 79 14.19 -10.20 -45.25
N GLU A 80 14.09 -9.20 -46.11
CA GLU A 80 15.28 -8.54 -46.70
C GLU A 80 16.19 -7.85 -45.66
N THR A 81 15.58 -7.09 -44.74
CA THR A 81 16.28 -6.31 -43.69
C THR A 81 15.68 -6.52 -42.29
N SER A 82 14.82 -7.52 -42.15
CA SER A 82 14.12 -7.85 -40.90
C SER A 82 13.94 -9.35 -40.70
N ILE A 83 13.79 -9.76 -39.45
CA ILE A 83 13.49 -11.15 -39.07
C ILE A 83 12.23 -11.14 -38.23
N GLU A 84 11.20 -11.86 -38.67
CA GLU A 84 10.01 -12.13 -37.86
C GLU A 84 10.31 -13.33 -36.95
N VAL A 85 10.18 -13.13 -35.64
CA VAL A 85 10.49 -14.10 -34.60
C VAL A 85 9.20 -14.63 -34.02
N SER A 86 8.97 -15.94 -34.13
CA SER A 86 7.91 -16.62 -33.40
C SER A 86 8.48 -17.20 -32.11
N LEU A 87 7.85 -16.93 -30.97
CA LEU A 87 8.32 -17.37 -29.64
C LEU A 87 7.18 -17.87 -28.77
N THR A 88 7.50 -18.71 -27.78
CA THR A 88 6.57 -19.17 -26.75
C THR A 88 7.06 -18.71 -25.38
N ILE A 89 6.13 -18.17 -24.58
CA ILE A 89 6.33 -17.84 -23.17
C ILE A 89 5.66 -18.94 -22.34
N THR A 90 6.40 -19.57 -21.44
CA THR A 90 5.90 -20.63 -20.55
C THR A 90 6.06 -20.21 -19.10
N LYS A 91 5.01 -20.36 -18.28
CA LYS A 91 5.06 -20.13 -16.83
C LYS A 91 5.62 -21.37 -16.14
N LYS A 92 6.72 -21.22 -15.40
CA LYS A 92 7.46 -22.37 -14.83
C LYS A 92 6.68 -23.13 -13.76
N GLU A 93 5.84 -22.43 -12.99
CA GLU A 93 5.05 -23.00 -11.90
C GLU A 93 3.88 -23.85 -12.38
N THR A 94 3.20 -23.42 -13.45
CA THR A 94 1.93 -24.03 -13.93
C THR A 94 2.09 -24.81 -15.24
N GLY A 95 3.16 -24.57 -16.00
CA GLY A 95 3.36 -25.13 -17.34
C GLY A 95 2.51 -24.50 -18.44
N GLU A 96 1.68 -23.50 -18.11
CA GLU A 96 0.86 -22.78 -19.09
C GLU A 96 1.74 -21.99 -20.07
N SER A 97 1.35 -21.96 -21.35
CA SER A 97 2.12 -21.29 -22.39
C SER A 97 1.28 -20.53 -23.41
N ALA A 98 1.87 -19.49 -23.98
CA ALA A 98 1.28 -18.70 -25.06
C ALA A 98 2.32 -18.35 -26.13
N SER A 99 1.89 -18.36 -27.39
CA SER A 99 2.76 -18.08 -28.54
C SER A 99 2.56 -16.67 -29.08
N PHE A 100 3.66 -16.03 -29.46
CA PHE A 100 3.71 -14.65 -29.93
C PHE A 100 4.59 -14.51 -31.16
N LYS A 101 4.37 -13.41 -31.90
CA LYS A 101 5.17 -13.00 -33.04
C LYS A 101 5.62 -11.55 -32.89
N THR A 102 6.87 -11.29 -33.20
CA THR A 102 7.46 -9.93 -33.23
C THR A 102 8.45 -9.82 -34.37
N THR A 103 8.92 -8.61 -34.70
CA THR A 103 9.87 -8.38 -35.80
C THR A 103 11.10 -7.63 -35.31
N ILE A 104 12.28 -8.16 -35.60
CA ILE A 104 13.57 -7.47 -35.40
C ILE A 104 13.95 -6.82 -36.73
N ASN A 105 14.03 -5.50 -36.78
CA ASN A 105 14.44 -4.73 -37.95
C ASN A 105 15.91 -4.28 -37.84
N GLY A 106 16.49 -3.87 -38.97
CA GLY A 106 17.80 -3.19 -39.02
C GLY A 106 18.97 -4.06 -39.50
N PHE A 107 18.70 -5.14 -40.24
CA PHE A 107 19.77 -5.97 -40.81
C PHE A 107 20.33 -5.39 -42.11
N LYS A 108 21.59 -5.69 -42.39
CA LYS A 108 22.24 -5.35 -43.66
C LYS A 108 21.51 -6.02 -44.83
N ALA A 109 21.15 -5.25 -45.85
CA ALA A 109 20.57 -5.79 -47.08
C ALA A 109 21.56 -6.74 -47.78
N LYS A 110 21.04 -7.75 -48.49
CA LYS A 110 21.85 -8.69 -49.28
C LYS A 110 22.44 -7.99 -50.51
N ASP A 111 23.58 -7.33 -50.28
CA ASP A 111 24.55 -6.73 -51.20
C ASP A 111 24.07 -6.00 -52.47
N GLY A 112 24.48 -4.74 -52.56
CA GLY A 112 24.37 -3.94 -53.77
C GLY A 112 25.14 -2.62 -53.75
N SER A 113 26.39 -2.59 -53.23
CA SER A 113 27.53 -1.78 -53.73
C SER A 113 28.62 -1.57 -52.67
N LYS A 114 29.80 -2.15 -52.92
CA LYS A 114 31.04 -1.90 -52.18
C LYS A 114 31.57 -0.49 -52.48
N PRO A 115 32.12 0.20 -51.47
CA PRO A 115 33.42 0.84 -51.60
C PRO A 115 34.50 -0.11 -51.08
N LYS A 116 35.63 -0.10 -51.78
CA LYS A 116 36.84 -0.92 -51.55
C LYS A 116 37.29 -0.99 -50.08
N PRO A 117 37.84 -2.13 -49.62
CA PRO A 117 38.54 -2.22 -48.35
C PRO A 117 39.92 -1.56 -48.51
N ASN A 118 40.20 -0.54 -47.70
CA ASN A 118 41.58 -0.13 -47.43
C ASN A 118 42.03 -0.87 -46.17
N ASN A 119 42.68 -2.02 -46.37
CA ASN A 119 43.52 -2.62 -45.34
C ASN A 119 44.78 -1.78 -45.22
N GLY A 120 44.99 -1.16 -44.06
CA GLY A 120 46.24 -0.49 -43.75
C GLY A 120 46.19 0.26 -42.43
N GLY A 121 46.49 -0.44 -41.35
CA GLY A 121 47.07 0.12 -40.12
C GLY A 121 46.15 0.92 -39.22
N GLN A 122 46.00 0.47 -37.98
CA GLN A 122 45.69 1.32 -36.84
C GLN A 122 46.61 2.56 -36.86
N SER A 123 46.04 3.71 -37.22
CA SER A 123 46.47 4.98 -36.68
C SER A 123 45.20 5.71 -36.25
N ASP A 124 45.04 5.92 -34.93
CA ASP A 124 44.05 6.83 -34.39
C ASP A 124 44.24 8.20 -35.04
N LYS A 125 43.38 8.53 -36.01
CA LYS A 125 43.27 9.89 -36.51
C LYS A 125 42.47 10.70 -35.48
N PRO A 126 43.02 11.78 -34.90
CA PRO A 126 42.27 12.68 -34.05
C PRO A 126 41.29 13.45 -34.93
N GLY A 127 39.99 13.15 -34.84
CA GLY A 127 38.94 13.94 -35.50
C GLY A 127 37.64 13.21 -35.84
N GLU A 128 37.64 11.88 -35.98
CA GLU A 128 36.39 11.13 -36.22
C GLU A 128 35.66 10.89 -34.91
N ARG A 129 34.75 11.81 -34.59
CA ARG A 129 33.78 11.61 -33.50
C ARG A 129 32.88 10.44 -33.87
N LYS A 130 32.74 9.47 -32.97
CA LYS A 130 31.83 8.32 -33.16
C LYS A 130 30.40 8.72 -32.75
N PRO A 131 29.36 8.17 -33.39
CA PRO A 131 27.98 8.33 -32.93
C PRO A 131 27.82 7.77 -31.50
N LEU A 132 26.80 8.25 -30.79
CA LEU A 132 26.50 7.76 -29.45
C LEU A 132 26.05 6.29 -29.51
N ASP A 133 26.58 5.44 -28.62
CA ASP A 133 26.19 4.04 -28.57
C ASP A 133 24.70 3.88 -28.22
N GLN A 134 24.03 2.90 -28.84
CA GLN A 134 22.58 2.73 -28.76
C GLN A 134 22.09 2.39 -27.34
N ASP A 135 22.92 1.75 -26.51
CA ASP A 135 22.64 1.48 -25.09
C ASP A 135 22.58 2.76 -24.23
N LYS A 136 23.13 3.87 -24.74
CA LYS A 136 23.07 5.19 -24.09
C LYS A 136 21.85 6.00 -24.51
N HIS A 137 21.08 5.56 -25.50
CA HIS A 137 19.89 6.27 -25.95
C HIS A 137 18.82 6.37 -24.85
N GLU A 138 18.57 5.29 -24.10
CA GLU A 138 17.60 5.35 -22.98
C GLU A 138 18.06 6.30 -21.88
N GLN A 139 19.36 6.31 -21.55
CA GLN A 139 19.93 7.27 -20.59
C GLN A 139 19.77 8.71 -21.08
N LEU A 140 19.99 8.95 -22.38
CA LEU A 140 19.80 10.25 -23.01
C LEU A 140 18.32 10.70 -22.94
N LEU A 141 17.37 9.81 -23.23
CA LEU A 141 15.93 10.12 -23.15
C LEU A 141 15.49 10.42 -21.70
N ASN A 142 16.08 9.72 -20.72
CA ASN A 142 15.85 9.99 -19.31
C ASN A 142 16.40 11.37 -18.90
N VAL A 143 17.57 11.77 -19.41
CA VAL A 143 18.15 13.11 -19.15
C VAL A 143 17.26 14.23 -19.71
N LEU A 144 16.64 14.02 -20.88
CA LEU A 144 15.66 14.97 -21.42
C LEU A 144 14.37 15.06 -20.59
N GLY A 145 14.16 14.14 -19.64
CA GLY A 145 13.01 14.13 -18.75
C GLY A 145 11.68 14.01 -19.50
N LEU A 146 11.67 13.32 -20.64
CA LEU A 146 10.47 13.19 -21.48
C LEU A 146 9.39 12.37 -20.78
N ASP A 147 8.15 12.87 -20.81
CA ASP A 147 7.01 12.19 -20.23
C ASP A 147 6.29 11.38 -21.32
N LYS A 148 6.48 10.05 -21.30
CA LYS A 148 5.87 9.14 -22.27
C LYS A 148 4.35 9.02 -22.13
N THR A 149 3.76 9.49 -21.03
CA THR A 149 2.29 9.54 -20.87
C THR A 149 1.66 10.70 -21.65
N LYS A 150 2.48 11.59 -22.22
CA LYS A 150 2.10 12.69 -23.09
C LYS A 150 2.55 12.44 -24.51
N THR A 151 2.01 13.21 -25.47
CA THR A 151 2.45 13.13 -26.86
C THR A 151 3.83 13.77 -27.05
N ILE A 152 4.45 13.57 -28.21
CA ILE A 152 5.77 14.15 -28.48
C ILE A 152 5.66 15.67 -28.60
N SER A 153 4.58 16.17 -29.22
CA SER A 153 4.34 17.61 -29.32
C SER A 153 4.15 18.29 -27.96
N GLU A 154 3.56 17.60 -26.98
CA GLU A 154 3.41 18.12 -25.61
C GLU A 154 4.73 18.15 -24.83
N ASN A 155 5.71 17.35 -25.25
CA ASN A 155 7.07 17.39 -24.71
C ASN A 155 8.00 18.34 -25.48
N LYS A 156 7.49 19.09 -26.48
CA LYS A 156 8.32 19.87 -27.42
C LYS A 156 9.31 20.83 -26.74
N ASN A 157 8.88 21.43 -25.63
CA ASN A 157 9.70 22.36 -24.84
C ASN A 157 10.90 21.70 -24.13
N LYS A 158 10.91 20.38 -23.98
CA LYS A 158 12.01 19.63 -23.35
C LYS A 158 13.13 19.26 -24.32
N PHE A 159 12.92 19.40 -25.63
CA PHE A 159 13.97 19.21 -26.63
C PHE A 159 14.85 20.45 -26.72
N ALA A 160 15.68 20.65 -25.70
CA ALA A 160 16.60 21.75 -25.58
C ALA A 160 17.99 21.25 -25.16
N SER A 161 18.99 22.13 -25.25
CA SER A 161 20.32 21.87 -24.72
C SER A 161 20.25 21.67 -23.20
N ILE A 162 20.96 20.67 -22.68
CA ILE A 162 20.90 20.30 -21.26
C ILE A 162 22.27 19.80 -20.80
N LYS A 163 22.58 20.04 -19.52
CA LYS A 163 23.76 19.51 -18.85
C LYS A 163 23.33 18.71 -17.63
N SER A 164 23.84 17.49 -17.52
CA SER A 164 23.69 16.56 -16.40
C SER A 164 25.03 15.89 -16.10
N ASP A 165 25.09 15.05 -15.06
CA ASP A 165 26.33 14.44 -14.57
C ASP A 165 27.13 13.73 -15.68
N ASN A 166 26.43 13.03 -16.57
CA ASN A 166 27.06 12.24 -17.63
C ASN A 166 26.84 12.80 -19.04
N PHE A 167 25.94 13.77 -19.23
CA PHE A 167 25.62 14.32 -20.56
C PHE A 167 25.74 15.85 -20.60
N GLU A 168 26.33 16.37 -21.67
CA GLU A 168 26.30 17.80 -22.02
C GLU A 168 25.80 17.93 -23.47
N LEU A 169 24.48 18.04 -23.64
CA LEU A 169 23.82 18.16 -24.94
C LEU A 169 23.84 19.62 -25.40
N THR A 170 24.47 19.85 -26.55
CA THR A 170 24.62 21.17 -27.19
C THR A 170 23.60 21.43 -28.30
N LYS A 171 22.92 20.37 -28.77
CA LYS A 171 21.83 20.44 -29.74
C LYS A 171 20.90 19.27 -29.51
N VAL A 172 19.61 19.55 -29.44
CA VAL A 172 18.51 18.58 -29.43
C VAL A 172 17.45 19.15 -30.35
N ALA A 173 17.30 18.57 -31.54
CA ALA A 173 16.39 19.08 -32.56
C ALA A 173 15.43 17.98 -33.01
N ILE A 174 14.13 18.25 -32.95
CA ILE A 174 13.12 17.36 -33.51
C ILE A 174 13.27 17.34 -35.03
N GLN A 175 13.39 16.15 -35.62
CA GLN A 175 13.38 15.94 -37.06
C GLN A 175 11.97 15.66 -37.57
N ASN A 176 11.28 14.73 -36.89
CA ASN A 176 9.89 14.43 -37.18
C ASN A 176 9.19 13.87 -35.94
N TYR A 177 7.86 13.96 -35.93
CA TYR A 177 7.01 13.13 -35.07
C TYR A 177 5.61 13.01 -35.67
N ASP A 178 4.90 11.99 -35.23
CA ASP A 178 3.50 11.76 -35.56
C ASP A 178 2.77 11.34 -34.29
N ASP A 179 2.01 12.28 -33.71
CA ASP A 179 1.30 12.07 -32.45
C ASP A 179 0.20 10.99 -32.56
N SER A 180 -0.29 10.65 -33.76
CA SER A 180 -1.22 9.53 -33.94
C SER A 180 -0.55 8.17 -33.74
N LYS A 181 0.77 8.11 -33.96
CA LYS A 181 1.57 6.89 -33.85
C LYS A 181 2.34 6.81 -32.54
N GLY A 182 2.53 7.94 -31.85
CA GLY A 182 3.34 8.01 -30.62
C GLY A 182 4.83 7.75 -30.88
N VAL A 183 5.30 8.08 -32.09
CA VAL A 183 6.68 7.88 -32.54
C VAL A 183 7.24 9.15 -33.17
N GLY A 184 8.57 9.30 -33.11
CA GLY A 184 9.27 10.41 -33.72
C GLY A 184 10.77 10.19 -33.80
N LEU A 185 11.48 11.21 -34.28
CA LEU A 185 12.92 11.19 -34.48
C LEU A 185 13.50 12.53 -34.02
N ILE A 186 14.55 12.47 -33.20
CA ILE A 186 15.33 13.64 -32.80
C ILE A 186 16.78 13.49 -33.23
N LEU A 187 17.44 14.63 -33.39
CA LEU A 187 18.84 14.75 -33.71
C LEU A 187 19.56 15.37 -32.52
N VAL A 188 20.56 14.68 -31.99
CA VAL A 188 21.28 15.07 -30.77
C VAL A 188 22.77 15.20 -31.00
N LYS A 189 23.39 16.21 -30.39
CA LYS A 189 24.83 16.44 -30.41
C LYS A 189 25.31 16.95 -29.07
N GLY A 190 26.42 16.41 -28.56
CA GLY A 190 26.96 16.83 -27.28
C GLY A 190 28.15 16.01 -26.81
N LYS A 191 28.28 15.88 -25.49
CA LYS A 191 29.26 15.02 -24.82
C LYS A 191 28.58 13.99 -23.93
N TYR A 192 29.21 12.82 -23.82
CA TYR A 192 28.93 11.80 -22.80
C TYR A 192 30.23 11.54 -22.03
N GLU A 193 30.21 11.63 -20.70
CA GLU A 193 31.40 11.49 -19.83
C GLU A 193 32.59 12.34 -20.34
N ASN A 194 32.32 13.61 -20.67
CA ASN A 194 33.26 14.58 -21.25
C ASN A 194 33.84 14.24 -22.65
N LYS A 195 33.38 13.17 -23.31
CA LYS A 195 33.77 12.84 -24.70
C LYS A 195 32.70 13.31 -25.68
N GLU A 196 33.09 14.09 -26.67
CA GLU A 196 32.18 14.51 -27.73
C GLU A 196 31.76 13.32 -28.60
N PHE A 197 30.47 13.21 -28.89
CA PHE A 197 29.93 12.26 -29.85
C PHE A 197 29.44 12.98 -31.12
N ALA A 198 29.40 12.26 -32.24
CA ALA A 198 28.89 12.78 -33.50
C ALA A 198 27.39 13.09 -33.41
N GLU A 199 26.90 13.98 -34.27
CA GLU A 199 25.46 14.21 -34.35
C GLU A 199 24.74 12.89 -34.69
N THR A 200 23.81 12.47 -33.82
CA THR A 200 23.21 11.14 -33.83
C THR A 200 21.70 11.25 -33.88
N GLU A 201 21.05 10.40 -34.68
CA GLU A 201 19.60 10.27 -34.72
C GLU A 201 19.12 9.31 -33.64
N VAL A 202 18.10 9.72 -32.88
CA VAL A 202 17.51 8.94 -31.79
C VAL A 202 16.01 8.82 -32.03
N GLU A 203 15.54 7.58 -32.14
CA GLU A 203 14.11 7.29 -32.25
C GLU A 203 13.39 7.48 -30.91
N LEU A 204 12.25 8.16 -30.98
CA LEU A 204 11.31 8.30 -29.89
C LEU A 204 10.20 7.28 -30.06
N ASN A 205 10.06 6.35 -29.11
CA ASN A 205 9.05 5.29 -29.15
C ASN A 205 8.31 5.18 -27.81
N GLY A 206 7.02 4.82 -27.90
CA GLY A 206 6.17 4.54 -26.74
C GLY A 206 5.57 5.76 -26.07
N PHE A 207 5.42 6.88 -26.80
CA PHE A 207 4.69 8.06 -26.31
C PHE A 207 3.18 7.86 -26.45
N ALA A 208 2.39 8.65 -25.71
CA ALA A 208 0.94 8.62 -25.82
C ALA A 208 0.48 8.92 -27.25
N LYS A 209 -0.54 8.19 -27.69
CA LYS A 209 -1.11 8.32 -29.03
C LYS A 209 -2.37 9.17 -28.96
N VAL A 210 -2.50 10.10 -29.90
CA VAL A 210 -3.76 10.81 -30.12
C VAL A 210 -4.72 9.88 -30.84
N LEU A 211 -5.92 9.71 -30.29
CA LEU A 211 -6.98 8.94 -30.94
C LEU A 211 -7.31 9.62 -32.27
N SER A 212 -7.19 8.87 -33.36
CA SER A 212 -7.36 9.39 -34.72
C SER A 212 -8.47 8.71 -35.50
N GLU A 213 -9.16 7.78 -34.86
CA GLU A 213 -10.15 6.91 -35.49
C GLU A 213 -11.57 7.37 -35.17
N ASN A 214 -12.50 7.12 -36.10
CA ASN A 214 -13.91 7.34 -35.85
C ASN A 214 -14.43 6.28 -34.87
N TYR A 215 -15.28 6.71 -33.94
CA TYR A 215 -15.96 5.87 -32.96
C TYR A 215 -17.42 5.65 -33.34
N ASP A 216 -17.94 4.48 -32.99
CA ASP A 216 -19.30 4.06 -33.36
C ASP A 216 -20.36 4.70 -32.46
N SER A 217 -20.03 4.87 -31.18
CA SER A 217 -20.93 5.47 -30.19
C SER A 217 -20.18 6.05 -29.00
N VAL A 218 -20.91 6.79 -28.17
CA VAL A 218 -20.42 7.36 -26.91
C VAL A 218 -21.41 7.08 -25.78
N ASN A 219 -20.86 6.77 -24.60
CA ASN A 219 -21.59 6.73 -23.35
C ASN A 219 -21.16 7.92 -22.48
N ILE A 220 -22.13 8.54 -21.80
CA ILE A 220 -21.90 9.68 -20.91
C ILE A 220 -22.53 9.40 -19.56
N GLU A 221 -21.73 9.58 -18.51
CA GLU A 221 -22.13 9.50 -17.11
C GLU A 221 -21.80 10.82 -16.40
N LEU A 222 -22.50 11.12 -15.31
CA LEU A 222 -22.20 12.31 -14.51
C LEU A 222 -21.09 12.03 -13.52
N ARG A 223 -20.19 13.00 -13.38
CA ARG A 223 -19.24 13.07 -12.27
C ARG A 223 -19.91 13.63 -11.02
N LYS A 224 -20.71 12.79 -10.37
CA LYS A 224 -21.48 13.14 -9.17
C LYS A 224 -20.58 13.68 -8.05
N ASP A 225 -19.37 13.13 -7.89
CA ASP A 225 -18.34 13.59 -6.94
C ASP A 225 -18.05 15.09 -7.09
N LEU A 226 -17.82 15.53 -8.33
CA LEU A 226 -17.50 16.92 -8.65
C LEU A 226 -18.74 17.80 -8.55
N MET A 227 -19.90 17.30 -8.99
CA MET A 227 -21.17 18.00 -8.84
C MET A 227 -21.49 18.27 -7.36
N ILE A 228 -21.33 17.28 -6.49
CA ILE A 228 -21.54 17.41 -5.04
C ILE A 228 -20.57 18.42 -4.44
N THR A 229 -19.28 18.32 -4.78
CA THR A 229 -18.24 19.22 -4.27
C THR A 229 -18.51 20.68 -4.64
N ASN A 230 -19.05 20.92 -5.84
CA ASN A 230 -19.32 22.25 -6.38
C ASN A 230 -20.76 22.71 -6.16
N ASN A 231 -21.56 21.96 -5.39
CA ASN A 231 -22.98 22.22 -5.14
C ASN A 231 -23.81 22.42 -6.43
N LYS A 232 -23.58 21.58 -7.43
CA LYS A 232 -24.26 21.63 -8.73
C LYS A 232 -25.29 20.52 -8.86
N LYS A 233 -26.49 20.88 -9.29
CA LYS A 233 -27.51 19.95 -9.79
C LYS A 233 -27.33 19.77 -11.30
N ILE A 234 -27.94 18.73 -11.85
CA ILE A 234 -27.85 18.46 -13.30
C ILE A 234 -28.49 19.57 -14.13
N GLU A 235 -29.52 20.22 -13.59
CA GLU A 235 -30.15 21.40 -14.18
C GLU A 235 -29.13 22.52 -14.41
N ASP A 236 -28.21 22.74 -13.45
CA ASP A 236 -27.18 23.78 -13.53
C ASP A 236 -26.17 23.50 -14.64
N LEU A 237 -26.00 22.24 -15.04
CA LEU A 237 -25.07 21.83 -16.09
C LEU A 237 -25.58 22.19 -17.49
N THR A 238 -26.89 22.38 -17.66
CA THR A 238 -27.50 22.70 -18.96
C THR A 238 -27.10 24.07 -19.50
N ALA A 239 -26.68 24.98 -18.62
CA ALA A 239 -26.25 26.34 -18.96
C ALA A 239 -24.71 26.49 -19.08
N LEU A 240 -23.95 25.40 -18.92
CA LEU A 240 -22.49 25.46 -18.98
C LEU A 240 -21.96 25.40 -20.42
N GLU A 241 -20.92 26.20 -20.69
CA GLU A 241 -20.15 26.13 -21.92
C GLU A 241 -19.44 24.76 -22.07
N PRO A 242 -19.17 24.28 -23.31
CA PRO A 242 -18.62 22.95 -23.57
C PRO A 242 -17.38 22.58 -22.74
N ASN A 243 -16.44 23.52 -22.60
CA ASN A 243 -15.18 23.31 -21.87
C ASN A 243 -15.37 23.24 -20.35
N GLU A 244 -16.44 23.83 -19.81
CA GLU A 244 -16.80 23.70 -18.40
C GLU A 244 -17.68 22.47 -18.16
N LEU A 245 -18.63 22.21 -19.05
CA LEU A 245 -19.54 21.06 -18.98
C LEU A 245 -18.78 19.73 -19.01
N VAL A 246 -17.77 19.59 -19.87
CA VAL A 246 -16.99 18.35 -19.99
C VAL A 246 -16.35 17.92 -18.66
N LYS A 247 -16.06 18.85 -17.74
CA LYS A 247 -15.47 18.54 -16.43
C LYS A 247 -16.41 17.73 -15.54
N TYR A 248 -17.72 17.88 -15.73
CA TYR A 248 -18.76 17.19 -14.95
C TYR A 248 -19.24 15.90 -15.62
N LEU A 249 -18.67 15.52 -16.76
CA LEU A 249 -19.05 14.33 -17.51
C LEU A 249 -17.90 13.33 -17.57
N LYS A 250 -18.22 12.07 -17.34
CA LYS A 250 -17.36 10.95 -17.69
C LYS A 250 -17.78 10.45 -19.07
N ILE A 251 -16.91 10.62 -20.05
CA ILE A 251 -17.19 10.32 -21.45
C ILE A 251 -16.42 9.06 -21.84
N THR A 252 -17.12 8.06 -22.37
CA THR A 252 -16.53 6.80 -22.84
C THR A 252 -16.85 6.61 -24.30
N LEU A 253 -15.81 6.58 -25.14
CA LEU A 253 -15.91 6.38 -26.58
C LEU A 253 -15.87 4.87 -26.88
N ILE A 254 -16.76 4.40 -27.76
CA ILE A 254 -16.91 2.97 -28.06
C ILE A 254 -16.67 2.73 -29.54
N LYS A 255 -15.75 1.81 -29.84
CA LYS A 255 -15.47 1.34 -31.20
C LYS A 255 -15.37 -0.17 -31.23
N SER A 256 -16.18 -0.80 -32.08
CA SER A 256 -16.21 -2.26 -32.25
C SER A 256 -16.34 -3.01 -30.91
N GLY A 257 -17.12 -2.45 -29.98
CA GLY A 257 -17.32 -2.99 -28.63
C GLY A 257 -16.22 -2.65 -27.61
N VAL A 258 -15.11 -2.05 -28.02
CA VAL A 258 -14.02 -1.62 -27.12
C VAL A 258 -14.32 -0.23 -26.57
N ALA A 259 -14.34 -0.11 -25.25
CA ALA A 259 -14.58 1.14 -24.53
C ALA A 259 -13.26 1.83 -24.17
N THR A 260 -13.15 3.12 -24.49
CA THR A 260 -12.01 3.98 -24.15
C THR A 260 -12.51 5.22 -23.42
N GLU A 261 -12.02 5.46 -22.21
CA GLU A 261 -12.35 6.70 -21.48
C GLU A 261 -11.68 7.90 -22.16
N PHE A 262 -12.48 8.93 -22.42
CA PHE A 262 -12.00 10.18 -22.99
C PHE A 262 -11.44 11.07 -21.89
N ILE A 263 -10.18 11.47 -22.06
CA ILE A 263 -9.50 12.42 -21.17
C ILE A 263 -9.29 13.72 -21.95
N PRO A 264 -9.93 14.84 -21.55
CA PRO A 264 -9.72 16.13 -22.19
C PRO A 264 -8.24 16.53 -22.21
N SER A 265 -7.73 16.96 -23.35
CA SER A 265 -6.36 17.46 -23.52
C SER A 265 -6.28 18.46 -24.66
N SER A 266 -5.12 19.10 -24.82
CA SER A 266 -4.88 20.05 -25.92
C SER A 266 -4.96 19.43 -27.32
N ASN A 267 -4.88 18.11 -27.41
CA ASN A 267 -4.97 17.34 -28.65
C ASN A 267 -6.41 17.04 -29.06
N TYR A 268 -7.40 17.45 -28.28
CA TYR A 268 -8.81 17.25 -28.59
C TYR A 268 -9.57 18.58 -28.54
N GLU A 269 -10.55 18.72 -29.42
CA GLU A 269 -11.45 19.86 -29.46
C GLU A 269 -12.89 19.38 -29.34
N MET A 270 -13.56 19.84 -28.29
CA MET A 270 -14.98 19.65 -28.09
C MET A 270 -15.74 20.73 -28.89
N LYS A 271 -16.05 20.45 -30.16
CA LYS A 271 -16.74 21.40 -31.04
C LYS A 271 -18.17 21.68 -30.61
N LEU A 272 -18.82 20.67 -30.05
CA LEU A 272 -20.16 20.78 -29.49
C LEU A 272 -20.25 19.88 -28.26
N LEU A 273 -20.77 20.42 -27.17
CA LEU A 273 -21.23 19.64 -26.03
C LEU A 273 -22.36 20.41 -25.36
N THR A 274 -23.58 19.91 -25.47
CA THR A 274 -24.75 20.53 -24.86
C THR A 274 -25.58 19.50 -24.13
N LEU A 275 -26.09 19.85 -22.96
CA LEU A 275 -27.00 19.02 -22.18
C LEU A 275 -28.43 19.55 -22.28
N ASN A 276 -29.37 18.71 -22.69
CA ASN A 276 -30.77 19.06 -22.84
C ASN A 276 -31.65 18.14 -21.99
N LYS A 277 -32.68 18.73 -21.37
CA LYS A 277 -33.72 17.96 -20.68
C LYS A 277 -34.78 17.53 -21.70
N SER A 278 -35.10 16.24 -21.71
CA SER A 278 -36.14 15.63 -22.54
C SER A 278 -37.08 14.83 -21.65
N GLY A 279 -38.20 15.44 -21.26
CA GLY A 279 -39.10 14.89 -20.23
C GLY A 279 -38.40 14.79 -18.87
N ASN A 280 -38.39 13.59 -18.29
CA ASN A 280 -37.69 13.29 -17.03
C ASN A 280 -36.24 12.81 -17.23
N SER A 281 -35.76 12.78 -18.48
CA SER A 281 -34.41 12.31 -18.83
C SER A 281 -33.54 13.45 -19.32
N TYR A 282 -32.22 13.28 -19.22
CA TYR A 282 -31.25 14.20 -19.79
C TYR A 282 -30.52 13.55 -20.96
N GLN A 283 -30.27 14.34 -22.00
CA GLN A 283 -29.60 13.89 -23.22
C GLN A 283 -28.51 14.89 -23.61
N ALA A 284 -27.38 14.39 -24.09
CA ALA A 284 -26.29 15.21 -24.58
C ALA A 284 -26.22 15.17 -26.12
N ASN A 285 -25.80 16.28 -26.71
CA ASN A 285 -25.29 16.33 -28.07
C ASN A 285 -23.80 16.60 -28.00
N MET A 286 -23.01 15.84 -28.74
CA MET A 286 -21.56 15.90 -28.66
C MET A 286 -20.92 15.78 -30.05
N THR A 287 -19.98 16.68 -30.34
CA THR A 287 -19.08 16.59 -31.49
C THR A 287 -17.66 16.79 -30.99
N LEU A 288 -16.81 15.79 -31.20
CA LEU A 288 -15.42 15.75 -30.75
C LEU A 288 -14.50 15.54 -31.94
N ALA A 289 -13.46 16.36 -32.02
CA ALA A 289 -12.39 16.22 -32.99
C ALA A 289 -11.03 16.05 -32.29
N ALA A 290 -10.12 15.32 -32.92
CA ALA A 290 -8.71 15.26 -32.58
C ALA A 290 -7.91 16.24 -33.43
N LYS A 291 -6.96 16.92 -32.81
CA LYS A 291 -5.92 17.74 -33.43
C LYS A 291 -4.63 16.96 -33.41
N ILE A 292 -4.35 16.25 -34.50
CA ILE A 292 -3.16 15.42 -34.65
C ILE A 292 -2.03 16.32 -35.15
N LYS A 293 -1.01 16.49 -34.32
CA LYS A 293 0.18 17.24 -34.70
C LYS A 293 1.18 16.31 -35.35
N ILE A 294 1.64 16.69 -36.54
CA ILE A 294 2.65 15.97 -37.31
C ILE A 294 3.74 16.97 -37.66
N PHE A 295 4.96 16.70 -37.24
CA PHE A 295 6.12 17.50 -37.62
C PHE A 295 6.91 16.77 -38.69
N LYS A 296 7.05 17.37 -39.88
CA LYS A 296 7.85 16.85 -41.00
C LYS A 296 8.41 18.01 -41.81
N ASN A 297 9.60 17.83 -42.38
CA ASN A 297 10.27 18.81 -43.24
C ASN A 297 10.40 20.22 -42.58
N GLY A 298 10.67 20.25 -41.27
CA GLY A 298 10.85 21.49 -40.52
C GLY A 298 9.56 22.24 -40.16
N ASN A 299 8.39 21.73 -40.55
CA ASN A 299 7.10 22.38 -40.29
C ASN A 299 6.17 21.49 -39.48
N GLU A 300 5.42 22.11 -38.56
CA GLU A 300 4.35 21.45 -37.82
C GLU A 300 3.04 21.61 -38.59
N GLN A 301 2.42 20.49 -38.91
CA GLN A 301 1.11 20.41 -39.51
C GLN A 301 0.10 19.91 -38.46
N ILE A 302 -1.09 20.48 -38.48
CA ILE A 302 -2.20 20.05 -37.63
C ILE A 302 -3.24 19.43 -38.56
N GLU A 303 -3.44 18.12 -38.43
CA GLU A 303 -4.53 17.41 -39.08
C GLU A 303 -5.69 17.29 -38.09
N GLU A 304 -6.86 17.77 -38.49
CA GLU A 304 -8.06 17.64 -37.68
C GLU A 304 -8.89 16.43 -38.13
N LYS A 305 -9.21 15.52 -37.21
CA LYS A 305 -10.07 14.37 -37.47
C LYS A 305 -11.27 14.38 -36.53
N GLN A 306 -12.47 14.38 -37.08
CA GLN A 306 -13.68 14.21 -36.29
C GLN A 306 -13.77 12.77 -35.77
N LEU A 307 -13.70 12.59 -34.45
CA LEU A 307 -13.76 11.27 -33.82
C LEU A 307 -15.19 10.77 -33.68
N ILE A 308 -16.10 11.66 -33.31
CA ILE A 308 -17.51 11.35 -33.12
C ILE A 308 -18.37 12.60 -33.29
N SER A 309 -19.55 12.42 -33.85
CA SER A 309 -20.62 13.42 -33.82
C SER A 309 -21.94 12.70 -33.62
N GLN A 310 -22.48 12.79 -32.41
CA GLN A 310 -23.69 12.08 -32.02
C GLN A 310 -24.63 13.02 -31.26
N ALA A 311 -25.92 12.91 -31.57
CA ALA A 311 -26.98 13.64 -30.92
C ALA A 311 -27.82 12.69 -30.05
N ARG A 312 -28.51 13.26 -29.05
CA ARG A 312 -29.47 12.55 -28.18
C ARG A 312 -28.84 11.37 -27.42
N ILE A 313 -27.60 11.54 -26.95
CA ILE A 313 -26.91 10.55 -26.11
C ILE A 313 -27.58 10.57 -24.73
N ALA A 314 -28.23 9.47 -24.34
CA ALA A 314 -28.90 9.39 -23.04
C ALA A 314 -27.88 9.44 -21.90
N ILE A 315 -28.09 10.34 -20.93
CA ILE A 315 -27.31 10.35 -19.69
C ILE A 315 -27.99 9.43 -18.68
N ARG A 316 -27.24 8.43 -18.22
CA ARG A 316 -27.72 7.47 -17.22
C ARG A 316 -27.40 7.97 -15.80
N ASN A 317 -28.15 7.48 -14.83
CA ASN A 317 -27.90 7.70 -13.39
C ASN A 317 -27.81 9.18 -12.99
N THR A 318 -28.77 9.98 -13.45
CA THR A 318 -28.78 11.44 -13.26
C THR A 318 -29.09 11.89 -11.84
N GLU A 319 -29.76 11.05 -11.05
CA GLU A 319 -30.13 11.33 -9.67
C GLU A 319 -28.93 11.17 -8.73
N ILE A 320 -28.68 12.17 -7.89
CA ILE A 320 -27.69 12.13 -6.82
C ILE A 320 -28.40 11.61 -5.57
N SER A 321 -28.02 10.42 -5.10
CA SER A 321 -28.57 9.83 -3.89
C SER A 321 -27.88 10.37 -2.63
N ASN A 322 -28.52 10.22 -1.46
CA ASN A 322 -27.88 10.53 -0.18
C ASN A 322 -26.59 9.71 0.05
N GLU A 323 -26.54 8.48 -0.46
CA GLU A 323 -25.33 7.65 -0.40
C GLU A 323 -24.20 8.22 -1.27
N ASP A 324 -24.51 8.73 -2.47
CA ASP A 324 -23.52 9.42 -3.31
C ASP A 324 -22.91 10.63 -2.58
N ILE A 325 -23.75 11.40 -1.88
CA ILE A 325 -23.35 12.57 -1.09
C ILE A 325 -22.41 12.16 0.05
N LEU A 326 -22.83 11.21 0.89
CA LEU A 326 -22.04 10.73 2.02
C LEU A 326 -20.71 10.12 1.56
N ASN A 327 -20.70 9.35 0.46
CA ASN A 327 -19.49 8.79 -0.11
C ASN A 327 -18.52 9.86 -0.64
N SER A 328 -19.04 10.96 -1.20
CA SER A 328 -18.22 12.09 -1.65
C SER A 328 -17.56 12.80 -0.47
N PHE A 329 -18.28 13.02 0.63
CA PHE A 329 -17.74 13.64 1.84
C PHE A 329 -16.77 12.76 2.61
N LEU A 330 -16.95 11.44 2.56
CA LEU A 330 -16.01 10.49 3.17
C LEU A 330 -14.58 10.69 2.64
N ALA A 331 -14.43 11.03 1.36
CA ALA A 331 -13.13 11.34 0.74
C ALA A 331 -12.55 12.72 1.14
N LYS A 332 -13.27 13.53 1.92
CA LYS A 332 -12.86 14.85 2.40
C LYS A 332 -12.48 14.87 3.88
N ILE A 333 -12.63 13.75 4.57
CA ILE A 333 -12.25 13.63 5.98
C ILE A 333 -10.74 13.73 6.12
N LYS A 334 -10.32 14.54 7.08
CA LYS A 334 -8.91 14.77 7.41
C LYS A 334 -8.62 14.22 8.79
N GLN A 335 -7.38 13.75 8.97
CA GLN A 335 -6.86 13.40 10.28
C GLN A 335 -6.44 14.67 11.02
N LYS A 336 -6.87 14.82 12.28
CA LYS A 336 -6.45 15.88 13.19
C LYS A 336 -5.06 15.60 13.75
N SER A 337 -4.40 16.63 14.27
CA SER A 337 -3.19 16.47 15.08
C SER A 337 -3.52 15.70 16.37
N ILE A 338 -2.74 14.68 16.67
CA ILE A 338 -2.92 13.82 17.84
C ILE A 338 -1.96 14.25 18.94
N GLU A 339 -2.44 14.24 20.19
CA GLU A 339 -1.60 14.37 21.38
C GLU A 339 -0.63 13.17 21.45
N GLN A 340 0.66 13.40 21.19
CA GLN A 340 1.68 12.34 21.05
C GLN A 340 2.00 11.60 22.36
N ASP A 341 1.50 12.07 23.50
CA ASP A 341 1.75 11.52 24.83
C ASP A 341 0.73 10.46 25.26
N ARG A 342 -0.40 10.32 24.54
CA ARG A 342 -1.42 9.32 24.86
C ARG A 342 -1.20 8.00 24.13
N TYR A 343 -1.49 6.90 24.81
CA TYR A 343 -1.49 5.55 24.23
C TYR A 343 -2.78 5.30 23.44
N ALA A 344 -2.70 4.41 22.45
CA ALA A 344 -3.81 4.10 21.55
C ALA A 344 -5.00 3.51 22.31
N SER A 345 -4.77 2.57 23.23
CA SER A 345 -5.85 1.97 24.00
C SER A 345 -6.49 2.94 24.99
N SER A 346 -5.75 3.93 25.52
CA SER A 346 -6.34 5.02 26.33
C SER A 346 -7.42 5.74 25.54
N TYR A 347 -7.08 6.11 24.30
CA TYR A 347 -7.97 6.87 23.43
C TYR A 347 -9.26 6.10 23.14
N ILE A 348 -9.17 4.78 22.91
CA ILE A 348 -10.34 3.93 22.70
C ILE A 348 -11.13 3.75 24.01
N ALA A 349 -10.48 3.55 25.16
CA ALA A 349 -11.17 3.33 26.43
C ALA A 349 -11.94 4.57 26.91
N ASP A 350 -11.38 5.77 26.71
CA ASP A 350 -12.00 7.03 27.12
C ASP A 350 -13.26 7.37 26.28
N PHE A 351 -13.43 6.77 25.09
CA PHE A 351 -14.59 6.94 24.19
C PHE A 351 -15.92 6.47 24.76
N ASN A 352 -15.91 5.39 25.56
CA ASN A 352 -17.14 4.77 26.04
C ASN A 352 -17.96 5.69 26.96
N LYS A 353 -17.48 6.91 27.25
CA LYS A 353 -18.05 7.78 28.27
C LYS A 353 -18.90 8.94 27.76
N ASN A 354 -18.59 9.74 26.72
CA ASN A 354 -19.44 10.92 26.40
C ASN A 354 -19.38 11.61 25.00
N ILE A 355 -18.41 11.35 24.10
CA ILE A 355 -18.35 11.96 22.75
C ILE A 355 -17.76 10.95 21.78
N PRO A 356 -18.21 10.85 20.51
CA PRO A 356 -17.57 9.92 19.63
C PRO A 356 -16.08 10.29 19.38
N PHE A 357 -15.12 9.46 19.82
CA PHE A 357 -13.67 9.69 19.84
C PHE A 357 -13.12 9.98 18.47
N ILE A 358 -13.81 9.44 17.46
CA ILE A 358 -13.56 9.71 16.06
C ILE A 358 -13.52 11.22 15.75
N HIS A 359 -14.31 12.07 16.42
CA HIS A 359 -14.27 13.52 16.23
C HIS A 359 -13.01 14.19 16.80
N HIS A 360 -12.27 13.52 17.69
CA HIS A 360 -10.96 13.97 18.15
C HIS A 360 -9.84 13.56 17.19
N LEU A 361 -10.05 12.51 16.41
CA LEU A 361 -9.04 11.99 15.49
C LEU A 361 -9.26 12.46 14.05
N LEU A 362 -10.51 12.69 13.67
CA LEU A 362 -10.93 13.01 12.31
C LEU A 362 -11.82 14.26 12.31
N GLU A 363 -11.77 15.01 11.22
CA GLU A 363 -12.67 16.13 10.92
C GLU A 363 -13.21 16.06 9.51
N LEU A 364 -14.45 16.50 9.37
CA LEU A 364 -15.04 16.90 8.11
C LEU A 364 -15.16 18.43 8.14
N GLU A 365 -14.79 19.12 7.06
CA GLU A 365 -14.94 20.59 7.03
C GLU A 365 -16.40 21.01 7.19
N ASP A 366 -16.69 21.97 8.07
CA ASP A 366 -18.06 22.43 8.43
C ASP A 366 -18.95 22.75 7.23
N LYS A 367 -18.35 23.23 6.13
CA LYS A 367 -19.08 23.57 4.89
C LYS A 367 -19.77 22.35 4.26
N TYR A 368 -19.29 21.14 4.56
CA TYR A 368 -19.85 19.87 4.11
C TYR A 368 -20.88 19.31 5.08
N GLU A 369 -20.78 19.63 6.38
CA GLU A 369 -21.74 19.19 7.40
C GLU A 369 -23.13 19.83 7.21
N LYS A 370 -23.19 20.99 6.55
CA LYS A 370 -24.44 21.75 6.28
C LYS A 370 -24.91 21.66 4.82
N HIS A 371 -24.45 20.68 4.05
CA HIS A 371 -24.59 20.68 2.60
C HIS A 371 -25.76 19.81 2.08
N PHE A 372 -26.31 20.16 0.91
CA PHE A 372 -27.43 19.50 0.21
C PHE A 372 -28.85 19.72 0.76
N GLY A 373 -29.18 20.96 1.16
CA GLY A 373 -30.57 21.41 1.28
C GLY A 373 -31.40 20.74 2.38
N SER A 374 -30.77 19.91 3.21
CA SER A 374 -31.34 19.41 4.44
C SER A 374 -30.48 19.90 5.60
N ASP A 375 -31.09 20.54 6.59
CA ASP A 375 -30.50 20.84 7.90
C ASP A 375 -30.18 19.56 8.72
N LYS A 376 -29.93 18.44 8.03
CA LYS A 376 -29.72 17.13 8.63
C LYS A 376 -28.23 16.96 8.92
N PRO A 377 -27.83 16.88 10.20
CA PRO A 377 -26.44 16.72 10.55
C PRO A 377 -25.88 15.39 10.01
N ILE A 378 -24.66 15.44 9.49
CA ILE A 378 -23.89 14.25 9.12
C ILE A 378 -23.08 13.84 10.36
N LYS A 379 -23.18 12.58 10.76
CA LYS A 379 -22.41 12.02 11.89
C LYS A 379 -21.37 11.02 11.40
N MET A 380 -20.22 11.00 12.08
CA MET A 380 -19.21 9.95 11.91
C MET A 380 -19.50 8.82 12.89
N SER A 381 -19.81 7.64 12.36
CA SER A 381 -20.12 6.45 13.16
C SER A 381 -18.98 5.44 13.07
N VAL A 382 -18.40 5.12 14.23
CA VAL A 382 -17.38 4.07 14.36
C VAL A 382 -18.04 2.71 14.19
N ILE A 383 -17.46 1.86 13.35
CA ILE A 383 -17.87 0.47 13.18
C ILE A 383 -17.03 -0.43 14.07
N ASN A 384 -15.70 -0.31 13.99
CA ASN A 384 -14.75 -1.04 14.82
C ASN A 384 -13.52 -0.17 15.06
N ALA A 385 -12.88 -0.37 16.22
CA ALA A 385 -11.63 0.26 16.56
C ALA A 385 -10.78 -0.70 17.39
N SER A 386 -9.49 -0.79 17.08
CA SER A 386 -8.53 -1.59 17.82
C SER A 386 -7.22 -0.84 18.01
N ALA A 387 -6.56 -1.08 19.15
CA ALA A 387 -5.34 -0.40 19.54
C ALA A 387 -4.11 -1.29 19.38
N ASN A 388 -3.01 -0.68 18.99
CA ASN A 388 -1.68 -1.24 19.04
C ASN A 388 -0.78 -0.31 19.85
N ASP A 389 -0.65 -0.59 21.15
CA ASP A 389 0.15 0.24 22.07
C ASP A 389 1.65 0.00 21.91
N ILE A 390 2.06 -1.10 21.25
CA ILE A 390 3.47 -1.37 20.92
C ILE A 390 3.93 -0.48 19.77
N GLN A 391 3.09 -0.34 18.73
CA GLN A 391 3.41 0.45 17.55
C GLN A 391 2.94 1.90 17.63
N GLY A 392 2.05 2.22 18.58
CA GLY A 392 1.46 3.55 18.73
C GLY A 392 0.45 3.86 17.63
N LYS A 393 -0.48 2.91 17.37
CA LYS A 393 -1.45 3.00 16.28
C LYS A 393 -2.87 2.64 16.73
N ILE A 394 -3.87 3.25 16.09
CA ILE A 394 -5.27 2.82 16.11
C ILE A 394 -5.66 2.38 14.70
N TYR A 395 -6.26 1.21 14.59
CA TYR A 395 -6.94 0.78 13.37
C TYR A 395 -8.43 1.10 13.51
N LEU A 396 -8.96 1.93 12.62
CA LEU A 396 -10.29 2.49 12.74
C LEU A 396 -11.11 2.21 11.48
N SER A 397 -12.23 1.52 11.63
CA SER A 397 -13.25 1.41 10.60
C SER A 397 -14.46 2.26 10.96
N TYR A 398 -14.91 3.09 10.03
CA TYR A 398 -16.00 4.04 10.26
C TYR A 398 -16.78 4.35 8.98
N LYS A 399 -17.92 5.03 9.14
CA LYS A 399 -18.78 5.52 8.04
C LYS A 399 -19.39 6.87 8.40
N LEU A 400 -19.89 7.57 7.37
CA LEU A 400 -20.76 8.72 7.55
C LEU A 400 -22.22 8.27 7.53
N GLU A 401 -23.02 8.84 8.42
CA GLU A 401 -24.45 8.59 8.50
C GLU A 401 -25.22 9.91 8.51
N SER A 402 -26.41 9.89 7.93
CA SER A 402 -27.38 10.99 8.01
C SER A 402 -28.77 10.42 8.24
N GLU A 403 -29.50 11.02 9.18
CA GLU A 403 -30.85 10.61 9.54
C GLU A 403 -31.89 11.47 8.84
N ASP A 404 -32.83 10.80 8.17
CA ASP A 404 -34.04 11.40 7.69
C ASP A 404 -35.16 11.18 8.70
N GLU A 405 -35.29 12.11 9.64
CA GLU A 405 -36.30 12.07 10.69
C GLU A 405 -37.73 12.00 10.14
N VAL A 406 -37.99 12.63 8.99
CA VAL A 406 -39.33 12.67 8.36
C VAL A 406 -39.75 11.29 7.86
N ASN A 407 -38.81 10.54 7.28
CA ASN A 407 -39.07 9.21 6.72
C ASN A 407 -38.59 8.06 7.62
N ASN A 408 -38.10 8.38 8.82
CA ASN A 408 -37.46 7.45 9.75
C ASN A 408 -36.43 6.52 9.07
N LYS A 409 -35.57 7.11 8.23
CA LYS A 409 -34.60 6.38 7.41
C LYS A 409 -33.19 6.88 7.66
N THR A 410 -32.28 5.96 7.96
CA THR A 410 -30.84 6.26 8.03
C THR A 410 -30.18 5.95 6.70
N TYR A 411 -29.38 6.89 6.21
CA TYR A 411 -28.50 6.70 5.06
C TYR A 411 -27.07 6.55 5.57
N SER A 412 -26.28 5.72 4.90
CA SER A 412 -24.89 5.47 5.27
C SER A 412 -23.99 5.54 4.04
N SER A 413 -22.78 6.07 4.21
CA SER A 413 -21.70 5.85 3.26
C SER A 413 -21.24 4.39 3.29
N LYS A 414 -20.42 4.02 2.30
CA LYS A 414 -19.57 2.83 2.42
C LYS A 414 -18.63 2.95 3.63
N PRO A 415 -18.26 1.83 4.27
CA PRO A 415 -17.26 1.84 5.33
C PRO A 415 -15.88 2.17 4.76
N VAL A 416 -15.06 2.84 5.57
CA VAL A 416 -13.63 3.07 5.31
C VAL A 416 -12.83 2.63 6.52
N THR A 417 -11.74 1.91 6.25
CA THR A 417 -10.72 1.57 7.24
C THR A 417 -9.52 2.50 7.06
N THR A 418 -9.05 3.07 8.16
CA THR A 418 -7.85 3.91 8.22
C THR A 418 -6.95 3.48 9.37
N VAL A 419 -5.65 3.75 9.24
CA VAL A 419 -4.66 3.55 10.29
C VAL A 419 -4.21 4.92 10.76
N ILE A 420 -4.40 5.15 12.06
CA ILE A 420 -4.06 6.41 12.71
C ILE A 420 -2.79 6.17 13.53
N GLU A 421 -1.73 6.87 13.16
CA GLU A 421 -0.41 6.75 13.81
C GLU A 421 -0.10 7.98 14.68
N GLY A 422 0.91 7.86 15.54
CA GLY A 422 1.43 8.97 16.34
C GLY A 422 1.14 8.88 17.84
N PHE A 423 0.54 7.78 18.29
CA PHE A 423 0.31 7.53 19.71
C PHE A 423 1.60 7.11 20.43
N ALA A 424 1.63 7.31 21.74
CA ALA A 424 2.70 6.84 22.61
C ALA A 424 2.86 5.32 22.51
N LYS A 425 4.12 4.86 22.58
CA LYS A 425 4.49 3.45 22.47
C LYS A 425 4.91 2.92 23.83
N VAL A 426 4.42 1.75 24.19
CA VAL A 426 4.93 1.05 25.37
C VAL A 426 6.34 0.57 25.07
N ASN A 427 7.30 1.12 25.81
CA ASN A 427 8.72 0.83 25.67
C ASN A 427 9.30 0.28 26.97
N GLU A 428 10.56 -0.13 26.94
CA GLU A 428 11.24 -0.72 28.10
C GLU A 428 11.28 0.23 29.32
N SER A 429 11.40 1.53 29.10
CA SER A 429 11.41 2.52 30.20
C SER A 429 10.06 2.60 30.90
N GLU A 430 8.97 2.45 30.17
CA GLU A 430 7.62 2.43 30.75
C GLU A 430 7.40 1.12 31.53
N LEU A 431 7.80 -0.01 30.95
CA LEU A 431 7.68 -1.32 31.62
C LEU A 431 8.51 -1.40 32.90
N LYS A 432 9.67 -0.75 32.96
CA LYS A 432 10.53 -0.65 34.16
C LYS A 432 9.88 0.09 35.34
N LYS A 433 8.78 0.80 35.12
CA LYS A 433 8.01 1.41 36.21
C LYS A 433 7.21 0.36 37.00
N ILE A 434 6.93 -0.80 36.41
CA ILE A 434 6.33 -1.93 37.12
C ILE A 434 7.43 -2.63 37.91
N GLY A 435 7.24 -2.74 39.21
CA GLY A 435 8.21 -3.31 40.14
C GLY A 435 7.56 -4.26 41.14
N VAL A 436 8.40 -4.82 42.01
CA VAL A 436 7.97 -5.66 43.12
C VAL A 436 8.41 -5.01 44.42
N GLY A 437 7.45 -4.79 45.32
CA GLY A 437 7.67 -4.39 46.70
C GLY A 437 7.70 -5.61 47.62
N HIS A 438 8.38 -5.47 48.77
CA HIS A 438 8.28 -6.44 49.86
C HIS A 438 7.38 -5.88 50.95
N LYS A 439 6.58 -6.77 51.54
CA LYS A 439 5.64 -6.42 52.60
C LYS A 439 6.37 -6.11 53.91
N THR A 440 5.98 -4.99 54.53
CA THR A 440 6.64 -4.46 55.74
C THR A 440 5.88 -4.76 57.03
N GLU A 441 4.73 -5.44 56.97
CA GLU A 441 4.04 -5.86 58.20
C GLU A 441 4.98 -6.72 59.04
N LYS A 442 5.18 -6.34 60.30
CA LYS A 442 6.24 -6.86 61.16
C LYS A 442 6.35 -8.38 61.15
N TRP A 443 5.23 -9.09 61.29
CA TRP A 443 5.23 -10.56 61.32
C TRP A 443 5.64 -11.20 59.99
N LYS A 444 5.26 -10.61 58.83
CA LYS A 444 5.68 -11.09 57.50
C LYS A 444 7.15 -10.80 57.25
N SER A 445 7.59 -9.60 57.64
CA SER A 445 8.97 -9.17 57.53
C SER A 445 9.91 -10.04 58.38
N ASP A 446 9.54 -10.30 59.63
CA ASP A 446 10.29 -11.17 60.55
C ASP A 446 10.34 -12.62 60.04
N ASN A 447 9.22 -13.16 59.54
CA ASN A 447 9.18 -14.49 58.95
C ASN A 447 10.05 -14.60 57.69
N LEU A 448 9.95 -13.65 56.76
CA LEU A 448 10.78 -13.63 55.55
C LEU A 448 12.27 -13.52 55.89
N LYS A 449 12.62 -12.65 56.84
CA LYS A 449 13.98 -12.48 57.35
C LYS A 449 14.53 -13.78 57.96
N GLN A 450 13.71 -14.51 58.71
CA GLN A 450 14.08 -15.81 59.27
C GLN A 450 14.26 -16.86 58.16
N GLU A 451 13.31 -16.98 57.23
CA GLU A 451 13.39 -17.93 56.11
C GLU A 451 14.65 -17.71 55.27
N LEU A 452 15.01 -16.45 54.99
CA LEU A 452 16.24 -16.09 54.27
C LEU A 452 17.51 -16.44 55.06
N LYS A 453 17.55 -16.16 56.37
CA LYS A 453 18.69 -16.50 57.22
C LYS A 453 18.94 -18.00 57.28
N GLU A 454 17.86 -18.78 57.45
CA GLU A 454 17.95 -20.24 57.49
C GLU A 454 18.42 -20.80 56.15
N LEU A 455 17.90 -20.27 55.05
CA LEU A 455 18.29 -20.67 53.70
C LEU A 455 19.79 -20.44 53.43
N PHE A 456 20.31 -19.28 53.83
CA PHE A 456 21.73 -18.97 53.71
C PHE A 456 22.62 -19.89 54.56
N THR A 457 22.20 -20.17 55.79
CA THR A 457 22.95 -21.04 56.71
C THR A 457 22.98 -22.49 56.22
N GLN A 458 21.84 -23.00 55.73
CA GLN A 458 21.70 -24.39 55.29
C GLN A 458 22.46 -24.71 53.98
N ASN A 459 22.72 -23.70 53.15
CA ASN A 459 23.40 -23.88 51.86
C ASN A 459 24.87 -23.42 51.88
N GLY A 460 25.54 -23.54 53.04
CA GLY A 460 26.97 -23.27 53.16
C GLY A 460 27.34 -21.81 52.83
N GLN A 461 26.45 -20.86 53.13
CA GLN A 461 26.64 -19.44 52.83
C GLN A 461 26.73 -19.12 51.33
N ASN A 462 26.16 -19.97 50.46
CA ASN A 462 26.01 -19.64 49.05
C ASN A 462 25.28 -18.29 48.89
N THR A 463 25.82 -17.44 48.03
CA THR A 463 25.31 -16.07 47.81
C THR A 463 24.36 -15.97 46.64
N ASN A 464 24.30 -16.98 45.77
CA ASN A 464 23.55 -16.96 44.51
C ASN A 464 22.76 -18.25 44.31
N PHE A 465 21.47 -18.10 44.02
CA PHE A 465 20.54 -19.22 43.87
C PHE A 465 19.68 -19.01 42.64
N GLU A 466 19.75 -19.94 41.69
CA GLU A 466 18.84 -19.97 40.54
C GLU A 466 17.63 -20.86 40.80
N ILE A 467 16.49 -20.48 40.23
CA ILE A 467 15.21 -21.18 40.38
C ILE A 467 14.91 -21.88 39.05
N THR A 468 14.97 -23.21 39.05
CA THR A 468 14.65 -24.05 37.89
C THR A 468 13.36 -24.83 38.13
N LYS A 469 12.73 -25.35 37.05
CA LYS A 469 11.49 -26.14 37.15
C LYS A 469 11.64 -27.38 38.05
N ASP A 470 12.85 -27.97 38.09
CA ASP A 470 13.18 -29.19 38.84
C ASP A 470 13.71 -28.93 40.26
N SER A 471 13.48 -27.72 40.81
CA SER A 471 13.87 -27.32 42.18
C SER A 471 13.09 -28.07 43.28
N SER A 472 13.16 -29.40 43.28
CA SER A 472 12.63 -30.33 44.28
C SER A 472 13.38 -30.23 45.61
N GLY A 473 14.54 -29.57 45.65
CA GLY A 473 15.43 -29.45 46.81
C GLY A 473 15.15 -28.31 47.79
N LEU A 474 14.17 -27.41 47.58
CA LEU A 474 14.00 -26.24 48.47
C LEU A 474 12.55 -25.95 48.84
N ASN A 475 12.01 -26.74 49.77
CA ASN A 475 10.73 -26.45 50.44
C ASN A 475 10.64 -25.02 51.01
N LYS A 476 11.78 -24.39 51.34
CA LYS A 476 11.85 -23.00 51.83
C LYS A 476 11.75 -21.95 50.72
N LEU A 477 12.25 -22.22 49.51
CA LEU A 477 12.01 -21.34 48.36
C LEU A 477 10.54 -21.29 47.97
N LYS A 478 9.85 -22.43 48.07
CA LYS A 478 8.39 -22.50 47.91
C LYS A 478 7.64 -21.66 48.95
N LYS A 479 8.19 -21.48 50.16
CA LYS A 479 7.59 -20.58 51.16
C LYS A 479 7.76 -19.11 50.79
N ILE A 480 8.97 -18.71 50.38
CA ILE A 480 9.29 -17.31 50.03
C ILE A 480 8.52 -16.81 48.79
N PHE A 481 8.29 -17.67 47.80
CA PHE A 481 7.61 -17.27 46.56
C PHE A 481 6.17 -17.79 46.42
N ALA A 482 5.74 -18.72 47.27
CA ALA A 482 4.44 -19.43 47.25
C ALA A 482 4.15 -20.26 45.97
N SER A 483 4.66 -19.87 44.80
CA SER A 483 4.50 -20.55 43.51
C SER A 483 5.70 -20.28 42.58
N GLN A 484 5.82 -21.07 41.51
CA GLN A 484 6.81 -20.85 40.44
C GLN A 484 6.40 -19.71 39.49
N GLU A 485 5.13 -19.31 39.53
CA GLU A 485 4.57 -18.22 38.72
C GLU A 485 3.51 -17.51 39.54
N TRP A 486 3.56 -16.18 39.54
CA TRP A 486 2.57 -15.30 40.13
C TRP A 486 1.79 -14.62 39.01
N ILE A 487 0.57 -15.11 38.76
CA ILE A 487 -0.36 -14.51 37.82
C ILE A 487 -1.10 -13.38 38.55
N ALA A 488 -0.73 -12.15 38.26
CA ALA A 488 -1.28 -10.97 38.92
C ALA A 488 -2.48 -10.39 38.17
N ILE A 489 -2.51 -10.51 36.85
CA ILE A 489 -3.67 -10.19 36.01
C ILE A 489 -3.94 -11.40 35.12
N LYS A 490 -5.16 -11.91 35.21
CA LYS A 490 -5.67 -12.96 34.34
C LYS A 490 -6.89 -12.43 33.59
N ASN A 491 -6.80 -12.46 32.26
CA ASN A 491 -7.91 -12.12 31.38
C ASN A 491 -9.07 -13.11 31.57
N LYS A 492 -10.28 -12.60 31.82
CA LYS A 492 -11.56 -13.30 31.66
C LYS A 492 -12.43 -12.46 30.72
N ASP A 493 -13.31 -13.12 29.98
CA ASP A 493 -14.08 -12.57 28.85
C ASP A 493 -14.44 -11.07 28.97
N ASP A 494 -15.00 -10.63 30.12
CA ASP A 494 -15.43 -9.24 30.32
C ASP A 494 -14.70 -8.47 31.46
N SER A 495 -13.74 -9.08 32.16
CA SER A 495 -13.01 -8.41 33.26
C SER A 495 -11.71 -9.11 33.65
N ALA A 496 -10.82 -8.41 34.34
CA ALA A 496 -9.61 -9.01 34.89
C ALA A 496 -9.83 -9.62 36.27
N GLU A 497 -9.45 -10.89 36.44
CA GLU A 497 -9.15 -11.41 37.78
C GLU A 497 -7.77 -10.92 38.22
N THR A 498 -7.72 -10.24 39.35
CA THR A 498 -6.50 -9.59 39.83
C THR A 498 -6.01 -10.16 41.17
N LYS A 499 -4.69 -10.27 41.29
CA LYS A 499 -4.01 -10.68 42.52
C LYS A 499 -2.66 -9.96 42.62
N PHE A 500 -2.70 -8.68 42.98
CA PHE A 500 -1.52 -7.81 43.07
C PHE A 500 -0.66 -8.01 44.31
N GLU A 501 -1.07 -8.90 45.21
CA GLU A 501 -0.30 -9.24 46.39
C GLU A 501 -0.23 -10.75 46.65
N ASN A 502 0.87 -11.18 47.27
CA ASN A 502 1.00 -12.51 47.89
C ASN A 502 1.45 -12.39 49.35
N VAL A 503 2.00 -13.46 49.94
CA VAL A 503 2.39 -13.51 51.36
C VAL A 503 3.47 -12.48 51.70
N TYR A 504 4.47 -12.30 50.82
CA TYR A 504 5.66 -11.47 51.10
C TYR A 504 5.87 -10.32 50.12
N TRP A 505 5.17 -10.33 49.00
CA TRP A 505 5.40 -9.45 47.86
C TRP A 505 4.14 -8.69 47.47
N SER A 506 4.32 -7.46 46.97
CA SER A 506 3.31 -6.66 46.29
C SER A 506 3.83 -6.23 44.93
N ILE A 507 2.95 -6.04 43.95
CA ILE A 507 3.31 -5.39 42.69
C ILE A 507 3.13 -3.90 42.87
N LEU A 508 4.13 -3.14 42.42
CA LEU A 508 4.14 -1.70 42.45
C LEU A 508 4.19 -1.16 41.01
N TYR A 509 3.65 0.04 40.83
CA TYR A 509 3.85 0.84 39.65
C TYR A 509 4.34 2.22 40.09
N ASN A 510 5.55 2.60 39.69
CA ASN A 510 6.20 3.84 40.10
C ASN A 510 6.18 4.05 41.64
N GLY A 511 6.34 2.97 42.40
CA GLY A 511 6.32 2.97 43.87
C GLY A 511 4.93 2.97 44.52
N VAL A 512 3.85 3.06 43.74
CA VAL A 512 2.46 2.97 44.22
C VAL A 512 1.94 1.55 44.07
N ASP A 513 1.07 1.09 44.99
CA ASP A 513 0.45 -0.22 44.89
C ASP A 513 -0.33 -0.38 43.58
N PHE A 514 -0.06 -1.47 42.85
CA PHE A 514 -0.63 -1.69 41.52
C PHE A 514 -2.17 -1.75 41.53
N SER A 515 -2.77 -2.19 42.64
CA SER A 515 -4.23 -2.23 42.84
C SER A 515 -4.89 -0.85 42.79
N GLN A 516 -4.16 0.22 43.08
CA GLN A 516 -4.67 1.59 43.08
C GLN A 516 -4.62 2.23 41.69
N VAL A 517 -3.83 1.65 40.79
CA VAL A 517 -3.52 2.21 39.47
C VAL A 517 -3.95 1.30 38.32
N TYR A 518 -4.74 0.27 38.59
CA TYR A 518 -5.25 -0.64 37.56
C TYR A 518 -6.76 -0.74 37.60
N ASP A 519 -7.38 -0.55 36.44
CA ASP A 519 -8.82 -0.70 36.21
C ASP A 519 -9.09 -2.10 35.66
N SER A 520 -9.62 -2.97 36.51
CA SER A 520 -9.94 -4.36 36.16
C SER A 520 -11.05 -4.50 35.14
N ASP A 521 -11.96 -3.53 35.06
CA ASP A 521 -13.14 -3.62 34.21
C ASP A 521 -12.78 -3.28 32.76
N ASN A 522 -11.77 -2.42 32.57
CA ASN A 522 -11.31 -2.00 31.24
C ASN A 522 -9.93 -2.55 30.85
N PHE A 523 -9.30 -3.31 31.75
CA PHE A 523 -7.92 -3.79 31.62
C PHE A 523 -6.88 -2.66 31.50
N MET A 524 -7.14 -1.50 32.08
CA MET A 524 -6.35 -0.29 31.86
C MET A 524 -5.41 0.01 33.03
N LEU A 525 -4.13 0.21 32.74
CA LEU A 525 -3.23 0.90 33.65
C LEU A 525 -3.59 2.39 33.69
N LYS A 526 -3.54 2.99 34.87
CA LYS A 526 -3.82 4.41 35.12
C LYS A 526 -2.62 5.06 35.81
N GLU A 527 -2.43 6.35 35.61
CA GLU A 527 -1.56 7.16 36.45
C GLU A 527 -2.34 8.41 36.86
N ASN A 528 -2.64 8.52 38.16
CA ASN A 528 -3.60 9.49 38.70
C ASN A 528 -4.99 9.31 38.04
N THR A 529 -5.50 10.36 37.39
CA THR A 529 -6.80 10.35 36.70
C THR A 529 -6.72 9.93 35.23
N HIS A 530 -5.52 9.68 34.69
CA HIS A 530 -5.33 9.43 33.25
C HIS A 530 -5.11 7.95 32.96
N SER A 531 -5.86 7.43 32.01
CA SER A 531 -5.66 6.11 31.41
C SER A 531 -4.32 6.09 30.65
N LYS A 532 -3.61 4.96 30.72
CA LYS A 532 -2.38 4.69 29.96
C LYS A 532 -2.64 3.65 28.88
N TYR A 533 -2.09 2.45 29.02
CA TYR A 533 -2.23 1.39 28.04
C TYR A 533 -2.92 0.17 28.63
N GLN A 534 -3.39 -0.72 27.77
CA GLN A 534 -4.11 -1.92 28.18
C GLN A 534 -3.12 -3.02 28.58
N ILE A 535 -3.36 -3.66 29.72
CA ILE A 535 -2.62 -4.82 30.20
C ILE A 535 -3.62 -5.96 30.40
N LYS A 536 -3.66 -6.91 29.45
CA LYS A 536 -4.60 -8.05 29.53
C LYS A 536 -4.12 -9.15 30.47
N SER A 537 -2.80 -9.32 30.61
CA SER A 537 -2.20 -10.25 31.55
C SER A 537 -0.87 -9.72 32.06
N LEU A 538 -0.58 -10.04 33.32
CA LEU A 538 0.68 -9.73 34.01
C LEU A 538 1.07 -10.95 34.83
N ARG A 539 2.26 -11.47 34.56
CA ARG A 539 2.81 -12.63 35.26
C ARG A 539 4.23 -12.37 35.70
N LEU A 540 4.56 -12.82 36.90
CA LEU A 540 5.90 -12.72 37.48
C LEU A 540 6.40 -14.12 37.83
N SER A 541 7.53 -14.52 37.27
CA SER A 541 8.20 -15.77 37.61
C SER A 541 9.53 -15.46 38.30
N PRO A 542 9.73 -15.85 39.57
CA PRO A 542 11.02 -15.65 40.22
C PRO A 542 12.10 -16.46 39.49
N THR A 543 13.21 -15.82 39.13
CA THR A 543 14.31 -16.45 38.38
C THR A 543 15.48 -16.82 39.28
N ARG A 544 15.86 -15.90 40.17
CA ARG A 544 16.98 -16.09 41.09
C ARG A 544 16.90 -15.11 42.24
N PHE A 545 17.66 -15.40 43.28
CA PHE A 545 18.07 -14.39 44.25
C PHE A 545 19.55 -14.55 44.55
N TYR A 546 20.23 -13.41 44.68
CA TYR A 546 21.68 -13.33 44.55
C TYR A 546 22.24 -12.20 45.38
N ASN A 547 23.57 -12.14 45.48
CA ASN A 547 24.28 -11.21 46.36
C ASN A 547 23.80 -11.28 47.82
N PHE A 548 23.49 -12.49 48.30
CA PHE A 548 23.13 -12.68 49.69
C PHE A 548 24.33 -12.34 50.59
N SER A 549 24.12 -11.52 51.62
CA SER A 549 25.16 -11.17 52.58
C SER A 549 24.59 -10.93 53.98
N ILE A 550 25.30 -11.42 55.00
CA ILE A 550 25.07 -11.04 56.41
C ILE A 550 26.36 -10.38 56.91
N LYS A 551 26.36 -9.05 57.03
CA LYS A 551 27.47 -8.25 57.57
C LYS A 551 26.94 -7.24 58.56
N ASP A 552 27.64 -7.02 59.67
CA ASP A 552 27.27 -6.00 60.67
C ASP A 552 25.80 -6.09 61.13
N LYS A 553 25.34 -7.32 61.40
CA LYS A 553 23.93 -7.60 61.73
C LYS A 553 22.94 -7.15 60.65
N ARG A 554 23.35 -6.99 59.39
CA ARG A 554 22.46 -6.65 58.28
C ARG A 554 22.42 -7.78 57.25
N LEU A 555 21.23 -8.30 56.99
CA LEU A 555 20.94 -9.19 55.86
C LEU A 555 20.65 -8.36 54.62
N THR A 556 21.34 -8.61 53.52
CA THR A 556 21.01 -8.05 52.20
C THR A 556 20.83 -9.17 51.19
N CYS A 557 19.82 -9.07 50.34
CA CYS A 557 19.55 -10.04 49.28
C CYS A 557 18.88 -9.35 48.09
N LYS A 558 19.30 -9.68 46.86
CA LYS A 558 18.63 -9.23 45.63
C LYS A 558 17.77 -10.34 45.07
N PHE A 559 16.54 -10.02 44.71
CA PHE A 559 15.59 -10.92 44.07
C PHE A 559 15.40 -10.49 42.63
N GLU A 560 15.31 -11.45 41.74
CA GLU A 560 15.06 -11.23 40.32
C GLU A 560 13.82 -12.00 39.88
N PHE A 561 12.96 -11.32 39.11
CA PHE A 561 11.76 -11.89 38.54
C PHE A 561 11.74 -11.63 37.04
N LYS A 562 11.36 -12.64 36.27
CA LYS A 562 10.95 -12.49 34.88
C LYS A 562 9.50 -12.03 34.87
N MET A 563 9.26 -10.87 34.29
CA MET A 563 7.94 -10.30 34.10
C MET A 563 7.49 -10.53 32.66
N SER A 564 6.26 -11.02 32.49
CA SER A 564 5.61 -11.23 31.21
C SER A 564 4.31 -10.44 31.19
N ILE A 565 4.17 -9.51 30.24
CA ILE A 565 3.03 -8.59 30.11
C ILE A 565 2.39 -8.77 28.75
N GLU A 566 1.10 -9.01 28.73
CA GLU A 566 0.30 -9.08 27.52
C GLU A 566 -0.34 -7.72 27.23
N ILE A 567 0.08 -7.08 26.14
CA ILE A 567 -0.29 -5.72 25.73
C ILE A 567 -1.01 -5.76 24.38
N SER A 568 -1.93 -4.83 24.15
CA SER A 568 -2.65 -4.70 22.88
C SER A 568 -1.71 -4.42 21.71
N ALA A 569 -1.81 -5.27 20.68
CA ALA A 569 -0.95 -5.28 19.51
C ALA A 569 -1.75 -5.62 18.25
N ALA A 570 -2.90 -4.95 18.09
CA ALA A 570 -3.76 -5.14 16.93
C ALA A 570 -3.00 -4.93 15.61
N ASP A 571 -3.34 -5.73 14.61
CA ASP A 571 -2.83 -5.67 13.24
C ASP A 571 -3.92 -5.31 12.21
N GLY A 572 -5.13 -5.02 12.69
CA GLY A 572 -6.29 -4.63 11.91
C GLY A 572 -7.45 -4.18 12.82
N GLU A 573 -8.46 -3.53 12.25
CA GLU A 573 -9.57 -2.87 12.96
C GLU A 573 -10.45 -3.81 13.79
N GLN A 574 -10.51 -5.09 13.45
CA GLN A 574 -11.23 -6.14 14.17
C GLN A 574 -10.30 -7.01 15.02
N SER A 575 -9.00 -6.73 15.00
CA SER A 575 -8.01 -7.53 15.68
C SER A 575 -8.10 -7.38 17.20
N THR A 576 -8.16 -8.51 17.88
CA THR A 576 -8.03 -8.60 19.34
C THR A 576 -6.61 -9.01 19.75
N ASN A 577 -5.68 -9.06 18.78
CA ASN A 577 -4.32 -9.54 18.95
C ASN A 577 -3.58 -8.76 20.03
N THR A 578 -2.78 -9.51 20.77
CA THR A 578 -1.91 -9.02 21.82
C THR A 578 -0.50 -9.48 21.56
N ASN A 579 0.46 -8.80 22.18
CA ASN A 579 1.85 -9.23 22.20
C ASN A 579 2.30 -9.41 23.65
N ILE A 580 3.06 -10.47 23.88
CA ILE A 580 3.68 -10.72 25.17
C ILE A 580 5.07 -10.08 25.16
N VAL A 581 5.26 -9.07 26.00
CA VAL A 581 6.55 -8.44 26.24
C VAL A 581 7.13 -8.98 27.53
N GLU A 582 8.36 -9.47 27.46
CA GLU A 582 9.09 -9.99 28.62
C GLU A 582 10.20 -9.02 29.05
N THR A 583 10.36 -8.83 30.35
CA THR A 583 11.46 -8.07 30.94
C THR A 583 11.87 -8.66 32.28
N THR A 584 12.97 -8.17 32.85
CA THR A 584 13.48 -8.62 34.14
C THR A 584 13.42 -7.48 35.14
N ILE A 585 12.82 -7.74 36.29
CA ILE A 585 12.76 -6.80 37.41
C ILE A 585 13.58 -7.35 38.57
N SER A 586 14.25 -6.44 39.29
CA SER A 586 15.06 -6.80 40.46
C SER A 586 14.65 -5.96 41.66
N HIS A 587 14.57 -6.59 42.83
CA HIS A 587 14.28 -5.92 44.10
C HIS A 587 15.33 -6.28 45.15
N THR A 588 15.77 -5.30 45.95
CA THR A 588 16.74 -5.53 47.03
C THR A 588 16.06 -5.42 48.37
N ILE A 589 16.23 -6.45 49.21
CA ILE A 589 15.80 -6.42 50.61
C ILE A 589 17.02 -6.17 51.50
N SER A 590 16.83 -5.37 52.55
CA SER A 590 17.81 -5.13 53.61
C SER A 590 17.12 -5.20 54.98
N TYR A 591 17.55 -6.12 55.84
CA TYR A 591 17.05 -6.25 57.21
C TYR A 591 18.16 -6.10 58.23
N SER A 592 17.93 -5.31 59.27
CA SER A 592 18.81 -5.23 60.44
C SER A 592 18.38 -6.26 61.50
N PHE A 593 19.33 -7.02 62.03
CA PHE A 593 19.19 -8.03 63.11
C PHE A 593 19.39 -7.43 64.49
#